data_AF-A0A972TJ91-F1
#
_entry.id   AF-A0A972TJ91-F1
#
_cell.length_a   1.000
_cell.length_b   1.000
_cell.length_c   1.000
_cell.angle_alpha   90.00
_cell.angle_beta   90.00
_cell.angle_gamma   90.00
#
_symmetry.space_group_name_H-M   'P 1'
#
loop_
_entity.id
_entity.type
_entity.pdbx_description
1 polymer ?
#
loop_
_entity_poly.entity_id
_entity_poly.type
_entity_poly.pdbx_seq_one_letter_code
_entity_poly.pdbx_strand_id
1 'polypeptide(L)' 'MNKPNIKLKTILFERNMTQRQLAWETGIDEGLISKAVRYNMTTAEIRERIADFLDMNQEELFDPRDY' A
#
# COMPACT_ATOMS: atom_id res chain seq x y z
N MET A 1 -8.52 -1.08 -16.57
CA MET A 1 -7.80 -0.13 -15.70
C MET A 1 -7.97 -0.60 -14.28
N ASN A 2 -6.89 -0.89 -13.57
CA ASN A 2 -7.00 -1.20 -12.14
C ASN A 2 -7.40 0.06 -11.38
N LYS A 3 -8.25 -0.11 -10.38
CA LYS A 3 -8.73 0.99 -9.54
C LYS A 3 -7.66 1.34 -8.49
N PRO A 4 -7.60 2.61 -8.02
CA PRO A 4 -6.74 2.97 -6.90
C PRO A 4 -7.12 2.21 -5.63
N ASN A 5 -6.11 1.90 -4.80
CA ASN A 5 -6.35 1.39 -3.46
C ASN A 5 -6.73 2.59 -2.55
N ILE A 6 -8.03 2.86 -2.47
CA ILE A 6 -8.57 3.97 -1.69
C ILE A 6 -8.25 3.80 -0.19
N LYS A 7 -8.26 2.57 0.33
CA LYS A 7 -8.03 2.32 1.75
C LYS A 7 -6.59 2.65 2.16
N LEU A 8 -5.61 2.13 1.42
CA LEU A 8 -4.20 2.47 1.63
C LEU A 8 -3.97 3.99 1.52
N LYS A 9 -4.63 4.64 0.55
CA LYS A 9 -4.55 6.09 0.40
C LYS A 9 -5.12 6.84 1.61
N THR A 10 -6.26 6.41 2.15
CA THR A 10 -6.89 7.01 3.34
C THR A 10 -6.00 6.85 4.56
N ILE A 11 -5.44 5.66 4.80
CA ILE A 11 -4.58 5.40 5.96
C ILE A 11 -3.31 6.26 5.91
N LEU A 12 -2.68 6.38 4.75
CA LEU A 12 -1.52 7.27 4.59
C LEU A 12 -1.88 8.73 4.89
N PHE A 13 -3.06 9.19 4.46
CA PHE A 13 -3.54 10.53 4.77
C PHE A 13 -3.81 10.72 6.28
N GLU A 14 -4.51 9.79 6.91
CA GLU A 14 -4.81 9.82 8.35
C GLU A 14 -3.54 9.81 9.22
N ARG A 15 -2.49 9.11 8.77
CA ARG A 15 -1.18 9.08 9.44
C ARG A 15 -0.24 10.22 9.04
N ASN A 16 -0.72 11.19 8.24
CA ASN A 16 0.08 12.29 7.69
C ASN A 16 1.39 11.80 7.05
N MET A 17 1.31 10.72 6.28
CA MET A 17 2.44 9.98 5.74
C MET A 17 2.45 10.02 4.22
N THR A 18 3.62 10.31 3.65
CA THR A 18 3.85 10.32 2.21
C THR A 18 4.21 8.91 1.68
N GLN A 19 4.03 8.70 0.38
CA GLN A 19 4.46 7.45 -0.28
C GLN A 19 5.98 7.24 -0.17
N ARG A 20 6.77 8.33 -0.17
CA ARG A 20 8.22 8.28 0.06
C ARG A 20 8.59 7.82 1.46
N GLN A 21 7.88 8.30 2.48
CA GLN A 21 8.11 7.84 3.86
C GLN A 21 7.75 6.36 3.99
N LEU A 22 6.60 5.94 3.44
CA LEU A 22 6.25 4.52 3.41
C LEU A 22 7.32 3.68 2.70
N ALA A 23 7.83 4.14 1.56
CA ALA A 23 8.90 3.49 0.82
C ALA A 23 10.19 3.34 1.66
N TRP A 24 10.58 4.41 2.37
CA TRP A 24 11.75 4.41 3.24
C TRP A 24 11.61 3.41 4.40
N GLU A 25 10.50 3.47 5.13
CA GLU A 25 10.27 2.63 6.32
C GLU A 25 10.09 1.15 5.96
N THR A 26 9.41 0.88 4.85
CA THR A 26 9.22 -0.51 4.39
C THR A 26 10.40 -1.06 3.62
N GLY A 27 11.33 -0.22 3.15
CA GLY A 27 12.41 -0.61 2.23
C GLY A 27 11.92 -1.04 0.84
N ILE A 28 10.75 -0.55 0.42
CA ILE A 28 10.16 -0.82 -0.90
C ILE A 28 10.43 0.37 -1.81
N ASP A 29 10.69 0.13 -3.10
CA ASP A 29 10.83 1.20 -4.09
C ASP A 29 9.59 2.12 -4.13
N GLU A 30 9.79 3.45 -4.14
CA GLU A 30 8.70 4.44 -4.13
C GLU A 30 7.78 4.29 -5.36
N GLY A 31 8.31 3.84 -6.50
CA GLY A 31 7.52 3.52 -7.70
C GLY A 31 6.60 2.33 -7.51
N LEU A 32 7.01 1.32 -6.75
CA LEU A 32 6.17 0.17 -6.38
C LEU A 32 5.09 0.58 -5.38
N ILE A 33 5.40 1.42 -4.38
CA ILE A 33 4.39 2.01 -3.49
C ILE A 33 3.37 2.83 -4.28
N SER A 34 3.83 3.66 -5.22
CA SER A 34 2.93 4.43 -6.09
C SER A 34 2.01 3.54 -6.90
N LYS A 35 2.50 2.42 -7.43
CA LYS A 35 1.70 1.40 -8.13
C LYS A 35 0.68 0.74 -7.21
N ALA A 36 1.07 0.41 -5.98
CA ALA A 36 0.16 -0.12 -4.96
C ALA A 36 -0.99 0.84 -4.67
N VAL A 37 -0.69 2.14 -4.47
CA VAL A 37 -1.70 3.15 -4.13
C VAL A 37 -2.59 3.50 -5.33
N ARG A 38 -2.00 3.74 -6.51
CA ARG A 38 -2.73 4.27 -7.67
C ARG A 38 -3.43 3.21 -8.50
N TYR A 39 -2.93 1.98 -8.49
CA TYR A 39 -3.38 0.93 -9.40
C TYR A 39 -3.60 -0.42 -8.70
N ASN A 40 -3.56 -0.46 -7.36
CA ASN A 40 -3.64 -1.69 -6.57
C ASN A 40 -2.66 -2.80 -7.02
N MET A 41 -1.59 -2.42 -7.72
CA MET A 41 -0.68 -3.35 -8.39
C MET A 41 0.46 -3.68 -7.44
N THR A 42 0.43 -4.90 -6.89
CA THR A 42 1.33 -5.35 -5.83
C THR A 42 1.62 -6.85 -5.95
N THR A 43 2.70 -7.30 -5.31
CA THR A 43 2.93 -8.72 -5.02
C THR A 43 2.46 -9.03 -3.59
N ALA A 44 2.28 -10.31 -3.26
CA ALA A 44 1.95 -10.72 -1.89
C ALA A 44 2.99 -10.23 -0.86
N GLU A 45 4.28 -10.34 -1.19
CA GLU A 45 5.38 -9.85 -0.35
C GLU A 45 5.29 -8.33 -0.08
N ILE A 46 4.99 -7.53 -1.12
CA ILE A 46 4.83 -6.08 -0.96
C ILE A 46 3.62 -5.76 -0.08
N ARG A 47 2.51 -6.49 -0.25
CA ARG A 47 1.32 -6.30 0.58
C ARG A 47 1.60 -6.60 2.05
N GLU A 48 2.24 -7.72 2.33
CA GLU A 48 2.64 -8.14 3.67
C GLU A 48 3.52 -7.08 4.34
N ARG A 49 4.61 -6.65 3.68
CA ARG A 49 5.50 -5.63 4.23
C ARG A 49 4.81 -4.28 4.51
N ILE A 50 3.92 -3.84 3.62
CA ILE A 50 3.15 -2.61 3.84
C ILE A 50 2.16 -2.80 5.00
N ALA A 51 1.48 -3.94 5.05
CA ALA A 51 0.50 -4.25 6.08
C ALA A 51 1.14 -4.38 7.47
N ASP A 52 2.27 -5.06 7.57
CA ASP A 52 3.08 -5.20 8.78
C ASP A 52 3.53 -3.83 9.31
N PHE A 53 4.09 -2.99 8.44
CA PHE A 53 4.50 -1.64 8.83
C PHE A 53 3.31 -0.78 9.29
N LEU A 54 2.15 -0.95 8.66
CA LEU A 54 0.95 -0.23 9.05
C LEU A 54 0.23 -0.87 10.26
N ASP A 55 0.70 -2.00 10.78
CA ASP A 55 0.03 -2.77 11.85
C ASP A 55 -1.43 -3.10 11.48
N MET A 56 -1.60 -3.67 10.28
CA MET A 56 -2.91 -4.01 9.71
C MET A 56 -2.89 -5.39 9.06
N ASN A 57 -4.06 -6.00 8.90
CA ASN A 57 -4.19 -7.21 8.09
C ASN A 57 -4.14 -6.85 6.59
N GLN A 58 -3.33 -7.58 5.81
CA GLN A 58 -3.22 -7.35 4.37
C GLN A 58 -4.55 -7.49 3.62
N GLU A 59 -5.45 -8.37 4.04
CA GLU A 59 -6.76 -8.58 3.40
C GLU A 59 -7.72 -7.41 3.67
N GLU A 60 -7.53 -6.70 4.78
CA GLU A 60 -8.29 -5.49 5.10
C GLU A 60 -7.77 -4.27 4.34
N LEU A 61 -6.50 -4.29 3.95
CA LEU A 61 -5.79 -3.21 3.29
C LEU A 61 -5.83 -3.33 1.76
N PHE A 62 -5.82 -4.56 1.24
CA PHE A 62 -5.83 -4.89 -0.18
C PHE A 62 -7.00 -5.84 -0.47
N ASP A 63 -7.99 -5.40 -1.26
CA ASP A 63 -9.16 -6.23 -1.59
C ASP A 63 -8.72 -7.42 -2.48
N PRO A 64 -8.93 -8.68 -2.04
CA PRO A 64 -8.56 -9.90 -2.78
C PRO A 64 -9.21 -10.08 -4.14
N ARG A 65 -10.20 -9.25 -4.49
CA ARG A 65 -10.90 -9.29 -5.78
C ARG A 65 -10.32 -8.29 -6.79
N ASP A 66 -9.42 -7.40 -6.37
CA ASP A 66 -8.94 -6.25 -7.16
C ASP A 66 -7.44 -6.34 -7.51
N TYR A 67 -6.79 -7.49 -7.36
CA TYR A 67 -5.41 -7.74 -7.80
C TYR A 67 -5.25 -9.04 -8.59
#